data_AF-A0A958MQ90-F1
#
_entry.id   AF-A0A958MQ90-F1
#
_cell.length_a   1.000
_cell.length_b   1.000
_cell.length_c   1.000
_cell.angle_alpha   90.00
_cell.angle_beta   90.00
_cell.angle_gamma   90.00
#
_symmetry.space_group_name_H-M   'P 1'
#
loop_
_entity.id
_entity.type
_entity.pdbx_description
1 polymer ?
#
loop_
_entity_poly.entity_id
_entity_poly.type
_entity_poly.pdbx_seq_one_letter_code
_entity_poly.pdbx_strand_id
1 'polypeptide(L)'
;PTMPLFARRGTPRSVEMVQALIFVDYGFGVNHDTLPGARSYLYLLSSGLGLRYRYKYHVTGRVDWGVPLHHHIQKNVTQNGSHFNFSLIFSY
;
A
#
# COMPACT_ATOMS: atom_id res chain seq x y z
N PRO A 1 8.99 16.96 -56.08
CA PRO A 1 9.91 16.56 -54.99
C PRO A 1 9.12 16.12 -53.75
N THR A 2 8.86 14.82 -53.66
CA THR A 2 8.24 14.17 -52.50
C THR A 2 9.32 13.88 -51.44
N MET A 3 9.08 14.29 -50.20
CA MET A 3 9.83 13.79 -49.03
C MET A 3 8.85 13.05 -48.12
N PRO A 4 9.06 11.77 -47.81
CA PRO A 4 8.34 11.13 -46.72
C PRO A 4 9.04 11.45 -45.40
N LEU A 5 8.31 12.09 -44.48
CA LEU A 5 8.70 12.24 -43.08
C LEU A 5 8.59 10.85 -42.42
N PHE A 6 9.70 10.12 -42.34
CA PHE A 6 9.80 8.94 -41.48
C PHE A 6 9.70 9.39 -40.01
N ALA A 7 8.48 9.38 -39.48
CA ALA A 7 8.25 9.44 -38.04
C ALA A 7 8.84 8.17 -37.43
N ARG A 8 10.00 8.32 -36.79
CA ARG A 8 10.67 7.28 -36.01
C ARG A 8 9.68 6.84 -34.92
N ARG A 9 9.01 5.71 -35.12
CA ARG A 9 8.13 5.08 -34.14
C ARG A 9 8.99 4.71 -32.93
N GLY A 10 9.08 5.62 -31.96
CA GLY A 10 9.77 5.37 -30.71
C GLY A 10 9.14 4.14 -30.09
N THR A 11 9.91 3.07 -29.96
CA THR A 11 9.49 1.89 -29.20
C THR A 11 9.06 2.37 -27.81
N PRO A 12 7.89 1.95 -27.29
CA PRO A 12 7.49 2.34 -25.95
C PRO A 12 8.58 1.84 -25.01
N ARG A 13 9.28 2.80 -24.38
CA ARG A 13 10.33 2.51 -23.41
C ARG A 13 9.69 1.62 -22.35
N SER A 14 10.19 0.40 -22.19
CA SER A 14 9.80 -0.46 -21.07
C SER A 14 10.15 0.30 -19.79
N VAL A 15 9.15 0.88 -19.14
CA VAL A 15 9.35 1.58 -17.87
C VAL A 15 9.49 0.52 -16.80
N GLU A 16 10.73 0.16 -16.51
CA GLU A 16 11.10 -0.53 -15.28
C GLU A 16 11.17 0.53 -14.19
N MET A 17 10.41 0.32 -13.11
CA MET A 17 10.31 1.30 -12.03
C MET A 17 10.45 0.60 -10.69
N VAL A 18 11.36 1.11 -9.87
CA VAL A 18 11.48 0.79 -8.45
C VAL A 18 11.08 2.02 -7.66
N GLN A 19 10.21 1.85 -6.68
CA GLN A 19 9.79 2.91 -5.76
C GLN A 19 9.91 2.42 -4.33
N ALA A 20 10.74 3.08 -3.55
CA ALA A 20 10.73 2.98 -2.10
C ALA A 20 9.88 4.12 -1.51
N LEU A 21 9.11 3.82 -0.46
CA LEU A 21 8.28 4.81 0.22
C LEU A 21 8.27 4.56 1.73
N ILE A 22 8.12 5.65 2.49
CA ILE A 22 7.81 5.62 3.91
C ILE A 22 6.35 6.07 4.03
N PHE A 23 5.56 5.38 4.84
CA PHE A 23 4.15 5.70 5.04
C PHE A 23 3.79 5.83 6.51
N VAL A 24 2.73 6.59 6.77
CA VAL A 24 2.06 6.71 8.07
C VAL A 24 0.58 6.59 7.81
N ASP A 25 -0.06 5.63 8.46
CA ASP A 25 -1.49 5.37 8.31
C ASP A 25 -2.21 5.65 9.63
N TYR A 26 -3.36 6.31 9.53
CA TYR A 26 -4.24 6.60 10.66
C TYR A 26 -5.63 6.09 10.37
N GLY A 27 -6.19 5.32 11.29
CA GLY A 27 -7.55 4.79 11.23
C GLY A 27 -8.35 5.20 12.47
N PHE A 28 -9.61 5.59 12.27
CA PHE A 28 -10.53 5.93 13.35
C PHE A 28 -11.87 5.25 13.10
N GLY A 29 -12.42 4.63 14.13
CA GLY A 29 -13.70 3.92 14.09
C GLY A 29 -14.56 4.27 15.29
N VAL A 30 -15.87 4.38 15.07
CA VAL A 30 -16.86 4.62 16.12
C VAL A 30 -17.87 3.48 16.09
N ASN A 31 -18.14 2.92 17.26
CA ASN A 31 -19.17 1.90 17.46
C ASN A 31 -20.50 2.61 17.75
N HIS A 32 -21.48 2.41 16.89
CA HIS A 32 -22.84 2.96 17.07
C HIS A 32 -23.56 2.26 18.24
N ASP A 33 -23.50 0.94 18.26
CA ASP A 33 -24.08 0.10 19.32
C ASP A 33 -22.97 -0.45 20.21
N THR A 34 -22.70 0.25 21.32
CA THR A 34 -21.70 -0.22 22.29
C THR A 34 -22.34 -1.11 23.35
N LEU A 35 -21.70 -2.25 23.59
CA LEU A 35 -22.01 -3.04 24.78
C LEU A 35 -21.69 -2.24 26.04
N PRO A 36 -22.46 -2.40 27.14
CA PRO A 36 -22.17 -1.74 28.41
C PRO A 36 -20.72 -1.97 28.85
N GLY A 37 -19.99 -0.88 29.11
CA GLY A 37 -18.57 -0.91 29.52
C GLY A 37 -17.54 -0.98 28.37
N ALA A 38 -17.98 -1.05 27.10
CA ALA A 38 -17.09 -0.94 25.95
C ALA A 38 -16.89 0.53 25.54
N ARG A 39 -15.69 0.87 25.06
CA ARG A 39 -15.45 2.18 24.44
C ARG A 39 -16.21 2.31 23.12
N SER A 40 -16.76 3.50 22.88
CA SER A 40 -17.48 3.86 21.65
C SER A 40 -16.59 4.24 20.49
N TYR A 41 -15.28 4.37 20.70
CA TYR A 41 -14.35 4.71 19.64
C TYR A 41 -13.06 3.89 19.76
N LEU A 42 -12.41 3.77 18.61
CA LEU A 42 -11.12 3.13 18.41
C LEU A 42 -10.30 4.00 17.46
N TYR A 43 -9.01 4.18 17.75
CA TYR A 43 -8.07 4.71 16.77
C TYR A 43 -6.84 3.84 16.65
N LEU A 44 -6.26 3.84 15.46
CA LEU A 44 -5.11 3.07 15.05
C LEU A 44 -4.12 4.03 14.38
N LEU A 45 -2.85 3.88 14.70
CA LEU A 45 -1.77 4.62 14.07
C LEU A 45 -0.64 3.65 13.77
N SER A 46 -0.11 3.68 12.56
CA SER A 46 1.04 2.88 12.15
C SER A 46 1.99 3.70 11.28
N SER A 47 3.24 3.25 11.19
CA SER A 47 4.15 3.68 10.14
C SER A 47 4.81 2.47 9.50
N GLY A 48 5.39 2.67 8.33
CA GLY A 48 6.05 1.57 7.64
C GLY A 48 6.88 1.98 6.44
N LEU A 49 7.47 0.96 5.84
CA LEU A 49 8.28 1.04 4.65
C LEU A 49 7.64 0.18 3.56
N GLY A 50 7.59 0.73 2.35
CA GLY A 50 7.07 0.05 1.17
C GLY A 50 8.09 0.03 0.05
N LEU A 51 8.16 -1.10 -0.65
CA LEU A 51 8.92 -1.27 -1.88
C LEU A 51 7.99 -1.77 -2.97
N ARG A 52 7.95 -1.04 -4.08
CA ARG A 52 7.15 -1.37 -5.25
C ARG A 52 8.06 -1.53 -6.45
N TYR A 53 7.92 -2.65 -7.14
CA TYR A 53 8.64 -2.94 -8.36
C TYR A 53 7.65 -3.19 -9.48
N ARG A 54 7.84 -2.51 -10.61
CA ARG A 54 7.04 -2.71 -11.81
C ARG A 54 7.96 -3.10 -12.95
N TYR A 55 7.77 -4.33 -13.44
CA TYR A 55 8.42 -4.81 -14.65
C TYR A 55 7.47 -4.62 -15.84
N LYS A 56 7.73 -3.59 -16.64
CA LYS A 56 6.93 -3.22 -17.82
C LYS A 56 5.45 -3.00 -17.43
N TYR A 57 4.53 -3.56 -18.22
CA TYR A 57 3.08 -3.47 -17.99
C TYR A 57 2.49 -4.78 -17.48
N HIS A 58 3.30 -5.78 -17.18
CA HIS A 58 2.83 -7.15 -16.96
C HIS A 58 2.96 -7.62 -15.52
N VAL A 59 3.96 -7.14 -14.78
CA VAL A 59 4.21 -7.61 -13.42
C VAL A 59 4.43 -6.43 -12.49
N THR A 60 3.68 -6.41 -11.40
CA THR A 60 3.88 -5.48 -10.29
C THR A 60 4.05 -6.25 -8.99
N GLY A 61 5.22 -6.13 -8.37
CA GLY A 61 5.51 -6.62 -7.03
C GLY A 61 5.41 -5.50 -6.00
N ARG A 62 4.88 -5.81 -4.82
CA ARG A 62 4.79 -4.90 -3.67
C ARG A 62 5.16 -5.64 -2.41
N VAL A 63 5.99 -5.01 -1.60
CA VAL A 63 6.38 -5.47 -0.28
C VAL A 63 6.19 -4.29 0.66
N ASP A 64 5.31 -4.42 1.63
CA ASP A 64 5.06 -3.39 2.64
C ASP A 64 5.29 -3.99 4.03
N TRP A 65 6.05 -3.30 4.87
CA TRP A 65 6.26 -3.67 6.27
C TRP A 65 5.84 -2.50 7.16
N GLY A 66 4.86 -2.75 8.02
CA GLY A 66 4.29 -1.75 8.92
C GLY A 66 4.42 -2.14 10.38
N VAL A 67 4.58 -1.14 11.23
CA VAL A 67 4.59 -1.28 12.68
C VAL A 67 3.48 -0.40 13.29
N PRO A 68 2.64 -0.94 14.18
CA PRO A 68 1.67 -0.14 14.93
C PRO A 68 2.41 0.79 15.89
N LEU A 69 2.15 2.09 15.80
CA LEU A 69 2.66 3.11 16.70
C LEU A 69 1.76 3.32 17.92
N HIS A 70 0.47 3.03 17.76
CA HIS A 70 -0.49 3.10 18.86
C HIS A 70 -1.19 1.76 19.05
N HIS A 71 -1.17 1.28 20.30
CA HIS A 71 -1.88 0.08 20.72
C HIS A 71 -3.08 0.46 21.60
N HIS A 72 -4.27 0.18 21.10
CA HIS A 72 -5.52 0.35 21.82
C HIS A 72 -5.86 -0.96 22.54
N ILE A 73 -5.69 -0.97 23.87
CA ILE A 73 -6.00 -2.14 24.69
C ILE A 73 -7.51 -2.16 24.93
N GLN A 74 -8.23 -2.93 24.12
CA GLN A 74 -9.63 -3.27 24.37
C GLN A 74 -9.68 -4.77 24.69
N LYS A 75 -10.41 -5.18 25.73
CA LYS A 75 -10.38 -6.54 26.29
C LYS A 75 -10.56 -7.68 25.26
N ASN A 76 -11.16 -7.40 24.10
CA ASN A 76 -11.43 -8.38 23.04
C ASN A 76 -10.88 -7.97 21.65
N VAL A 77 -10.04 -6.93 21.56
CA VAL A 77 -9.43 -6.52 20.29
C VAL A 77 -7.95 -6.86 20.32
N THR A 78 -7.59 -7.95 19.65
CA THR A 78 -6.19 -8.31 19.44
C THR A 78 -5.62 -7.41 18.34
N GLN A 79 -4.88 -6.38 18.73
CA GLN A 79 -4.03 -5.66 17.79
C GLN A 79 -2.73 -6.46 17.62
N ASN A 80 -2.62 -7.19 16.51
CA ASN A 80 -1.39 -7.87 16.12
C ASN A 80 -0.28 -6.82 15.85
N GLY A 81 0.95 -7.16 16.21
CA GLY A 81 2.14 -6.30 16.16
C GLY A 81 2.57 -5.87 14.76
N SER A 82 3.84 -6.03 14.38
CA SER A 82 4.28 -5.65 13.04
C SER A 82 3.61 -6.51 11.96
N HIS A 83 3.18 -5.91 10.87
CA HIS A 83 2.54 -6.59 9.74
C HIS A 83 3.43 -6.52 8.51
N PHE A 84 3.58 -7.67 7.84
CA PHE A 84 4.27 -7.77 6.57
C PHE A 84 3.24 -8.13 5.49
N ASN A 85 3.17 -7.32 4.43
CA ASN A 85 2.32 -7.56 3.28
C ASN A 85 3.18 -7.76 2.04
N PHE A 86 2.85 -8.81 1.29
CA PHE A 86 3.44 -9.08 -0.01
C PHE A 86 2.32 -9.27 -1.03
N SER A 87 2.44 -8.59 -2.17
CA SER A 87 1.49 -8.71 -3.27
C SER A 87 2.24 -8.77 -4.59
N LEU A 88 1.77 -9.65 -5.47
CA LEU A 88 2.29 -9.78 -6.83
C LEU A 88 1.11 -9.83 -7.80
N ILE A 89 1.09 -8.90 -8.73
CA ILE A 89 -0.01 -8.68 -9.67
C ILE A 89 0.52 -8.94 -11.07
N PHE A 90 -0.16 -9.85 -11.78
CA PHE A 90 0.05 -10.09 -13.20
C PHE A 90 -1.07 -9.44 -14.01
N SER A 91 -0.72 -8.74 -15.07
CA SER A 91 -1.68 -8.16 -16.03
C SER A 91 -1.28 -8.55 -17.45
N TYR A 92 -2.26 -8.92 -18.25
CA TYR A 92 -2.13 -9.33 -19.65
C TYR A 92 -2.94 -8.39 -20.54
#